data_AF-A0AAV5BAI1-F1
#
_entry.id   AF-A0AAV5BAI1-F1
#
_cell.length_a   1.000
_cell.length_b   1.000
_cell.length_c   1.000
_cell.angle_alpha   90.00
_cell.angle_beta   90.00
_cell.angle_gamma   90.00
#
_symmetry.space_group_name_H-M   'P 1'
#
loop_
_entity.id
_entity.type
_entity.pdbx_description
1 polymer ?
#
loop_
_entity_poly.entity_id
_entity_poly.type
_entity_poly.pdbx_seq_one_letter_code
_entity_poly.pdbx_strand_id
1 'polypeptide(L)'
;MSGRRKGYAIMMKVLTGSAALLTGTLIAALTGYILWRGIPYITGDLLLTGPSYLDGHIGILPDLINTFYIVAATLAFVLPLGAGSAIYLTEYAKNKRIVGLIEYAAEILSGIPSIIYGLVGMLFFCQFLNMKTSLLAGALTLGIMNVPTVMRTTQESLKTVPQGRRLLPQKRNIWI
;
A
#
# COMPACT_ATOMS: atom_id res chain seq x y z
N MET A 1 21.12 -35.01 23.05
CA MET A 1 19.83 -34.51 22.51
C MET A 1 18.89 -35.70 22.31
N SER A 2 17.78 -35.77 23.06
CA SER A 2 16.84 -36.92 23.09
C SER A 2 16.37 -37.34 21.69
N GLY A 3 16.44 -38.64 21.37
CA GLY A 3 16.09 -39.22 20.06
C GLY A 3 14.67 -38.89 19.60
N ARG A 4 13.72 -38.70 20.53
CA ARG A 4 12.36 -38.22 20.22
C ARG A 4 12.37 -36.83 19.59
N ARG A 5 13.20 -35.89 20.08
CA ARG A 5 13.31 -34.53 19.52
C ARG A 5 13.90 -34.52 18.12
N LYS A 6 14.84 -35.44 17.81
CA LYS A 6 15.37 -35.60 16.45
C LYS A 6 14.32 -36.15 15.48
N GLY A 7 13.53 -37.13 15.90
CA GLY A 7 12.42 -37.66 15.10
C GLY A 7 11.36 -36.60 14.76
N TYR A 8 10.90 -35.83 15.75
CA TYR A 8 9.97 -34.72 15.52
C TYR A 8 10.58 -33.64 14.60
N ALA A 9 11.86 -33.29 14.77
CA ALA A 9 12.51 -32.29 13.93
C ALA A 9 12.64 -32.75 12.46
N ILE A 10 12.93 -34.03 12.21
CA ILE A 10 13.01 -34.59 10.86
C ILE A 10 11.61 -34.63 10.24
N MET A 11 10.60 -35.08 10.99
CA MET A 11 9.22 -35.11 10.51
C MET A 11 8.70 -33.71 10.13
N MET A 12 8.95 -32.71 10.97
CA MET A 12 8.57 -31.32 10.66
C MET A 12 9.30 -30.78 9.43
N LYS A 13 10.61 -31.07 9.27
CA LYS A 13 11.36 -30.64 8.08
C LYS A 13 10.86 -31.30 6.80
N VAL A 14 10.50 -32.57 6.85
CA VAL A 14 9.93 -33.28 5.69
C VAL A 14 8.55 -32.72 5.35
N LEU A 15 7.70 -32.47 6.35
CA LEU A 15 6.36 -31.91 6.15
C LEU A 15 6.41 -30.49 5.58
N THR A 16 7.26 -29.61 6.12
CA THR A 16 7.43 -28.25 5.60
C THR A 16 8.11 -28.27 4.23
N GLY A 17 9.09 -29.15 4.02
CA GLY A 17 9.77 -29.30 2.74
C GLY A 17 8.83 -29.75 1.62
N SER A 18 7.98 -30.75 1.89
CA SER A 18 6.99 -31.22 0.91
C SER A 18 5.92 -30.16 0.63
N ALA A 19 5.43 -29.47 1.66
CA ALA A 19 4.49 -28.36 1.49
C ALA A 19 5.09 -27.23 0.65
N ALA A 20 6.33 -26.83 0.91
CA ALA A 20 7.03 -25.80 0.14
C ALA A 20 7.29 -26.22 -1.32
N LEU A 21 7.61 -27.49 -1.55
CA LEU A 21 7.77 -28.03 -2.91
C LEU A 21 6.44 -28.05 -3.67
N LEU A 22 5.35 -28.44 -3.01
CA LEU A 22 4.02 -28.46 -3.60
C LEU A 22 3.55 -27.04 -3.96
N THR A 23 3.67 -26.08 -3.04
CA THR A 23 3.29 -24.69 -3.32
C THR A 23 4.19 -24.06 -4.39
N GLY A 24 5.50 -24.28 -4.33
CA GLY A 24 6.45 -23.79 -5.34
C GLY A 24 6.15 -24.35 -6.73
N THR A 25 5.86 -25.65 -6.81
CA THR A 25 5.49 -26.31 -8.08
C THR A 25 4.17 -25.79 -8.62
N LEU A 26 3.14 -25.62 -7.77
CA LEU A 26 1.86 -25.07 -8.18
C LEU A 26 1.98 -23.64 -8.71
N ILE A 27 2.75 -22.77 -8.03
CA ILE A 27 2.99 -21.40 -8.49
C ILE A 27 3.71 -21.43 -9.84
N ALA A 28 4.80 -22.19 -9.96
CA ALA A 28 5.57 -22.28 -11.20
C ALA A 28 4.73 -22.82 -12.36
N ALA A 29 3.92 -23.86 -12.13
CA ALA A 29 3.03 -24.44 -13.13
C ALA A 29 1.93 -23.47 -13.56
N LEU A 30 1.31 -22.76 -12.62
CA LEU A 30 0.25 -21.79 -12.91
C LEU A 30 0.80 -20.56 -13.64
N THR A 31 1.93 -20.02 -13.20
CA THR A 31 2.62 -18.93 -13.91
C THR A 31 3.05 -19.37 -15.31
N GLY A 32 3.65 -20.56 -15.44
CA GLY A 32 4.04 -21.11 -16.75
C GLY A 32 2.85 -21.32 -17.68
N TYR A 33 1.73 -21.84 -17.17
CA TYR A 33 0.49 -22.03 -17.92
C TYR A 33 -0.11 -20.69 -18.40
N ILE A 34 -0.18 -19.69 -17.51
CA ILE A 34 -0.67 -18.35 -17.85
C ILE A 34 0.21 -17.72 -18.92
N LEU A 35 1.54 -17.83 -18.81
CA LEU A 35 2.47 -17.28 -19.79
C LEU A 35 2.32 -17.97 -21.14
N TRP A 36 2.33 -19.31 -21.17
CA TRP A 36 2.21 -20.05 -22.42
C TRP A 36 0.89 -19.76 -23.15
N ARG A 37 -0.21 -19.69 -22.40
CA ARG A 37 -1.53 -19.38 -22.96
C ARG A 37 -1.70 -17.89 -23.27
N GLY A 38 -1.00 -17.01 -22.55
CA GLY A 38 -1.11 -15.55 -22.68
C GLY A 38 -0.25 -14.94 -23.78
N ILE A 39 0.96 -15.45 -24.02
CA ILE A 39 1.90 -14.98 -25.07
C ILE A 39 1.24 -14.79 -26.45
N PRO A 40 0.44 -15.74 -26.99
CA PRO A 40 -0.17 -15.57 -28.30
C PRO A 40 -1.26 -14.47 -28.36
N TYR A 41 -1.72 -13.96 -27.21
CA TYR A 41 -2.68 -12.86 -27.13
C TYR A 41 -2.00 -11.50 -26.85
N ILE A 42 -0.67 -11.45 -26.65
CA ILE A 42 0.08 -10.20 -26.48
C ILE A 42 0.31 -9.57 -27.86
N THR A 43 -0.72 -8.95 -28.41
CA THR A 43 -0.65 -8.15 -29.65
C THR A 43 -0.59 -6.67 -29.29
N GLY A 44 0.04 -5.82 -30.12
CA GLY A 44 0.05 -4.36 -29.93
C GLY A 44 -1.35 -3.75 -29.79
N ASP A 45 -2.34 -4.40 -30.39
CA ASP A 45 -3.78 -4.08 -30.32
C ASP A 45 -4.39 -4.34 -28.93
N LEU A 46 -3.85 -5.31 -28.17
CA LEU A 46 -4.24 -5.53 -26.77
C LEU A 46 -3.77 -4.35 -25.90
N LEU A 47 -2.56 -3.86 -26.16
CA LEU A 47 -1.86 -2.87 -25.34
C LEU A 47 -2.30 -1.42 -25.62
N LEU A 48 -2.68 -1.10 -26.86
CA LEU A 48 -2.87 0.29 -27.32
C LEU A 48 -4.32 0.63 -27.68
N THR A 49 -5.21 -0.34 -27.70
CA THR A 49 -6.60 -0.14 -28.14
C THR A 49 -7.52 -0.08 -26.92
N GLY A 50 -8.66 0.61 -27.02
CA GLY A 50 -9.71 0.61 -26.00
C GLY A 50 -10.70 -0.54 -26.22
N PRO A 51 -11.45 -0.98 -25.20
CA PRO A 51 -12.46 -2.02 -25.39
C PRO A 51 -13.59 -1.47 -26.26
N SER A 52 -13.77 -2.06 -27.45
CA SER A 52 -14.91 -1.79 -28.33
C SER A 52 -15.80 -3.03 -28.33
N TYR A 53 -17.00 -2.91 -27.73
CA TYR A 53 -18.02 -3.98 -27.74
C TYR A 53 -18.54 -4.30 -29.16
N LEU A 54 -18.30 -3.41 -30.13
CA LEU A 54 -18.74 -3.54 -31.52
C LEU A 54 -17.69 -4.29 -32.38
N ASP A 55 -16.41 -4.20 -32.05
CA ASP A 55 -15.31 -4.82 -32.82
C ASP A 55 -14.67 -6.04 -32.13
N GLY A 56 -15.12 -6.39 -30.90
CA GLY A 56 -14.65 -7.59 -30.19
C GLY A 56 -13.21 -7.51 -29.65
N HIS A 57 -12.59 -6.33 -29.64
CA HIS A 57 -11.27 -6.10 -29.06
C HIS A 57 -11.38 -5.80 -27.55
N ILE A 58 -10.63 -6.55 -26.72
CA ILE A 58 -10.48 -6.32 -25.28
C ILE A 58 -9.16 -5.55 -25.08
N GLY A 59 -9.24 -4.23 -25.07
CA GLY A 59 -8.09 -3.37 -24.90
C GLY A 59 -7.80 -3.04 -23.43
N ILE A 60 -6.56 -3.17 -22.98
CA ILE A 60 -6.16 -2.90 -21.57
C ILE A 60 -5.77 -1.44 -21.30
N LEU A 61 -5.67 -0.61 -22.35
CA LEU A 61 -5.16 0.75 -22.25
C LEU A 61 -5.99 1.63 -21.30
N PRO A 62 -7.34 1.62 -21.34
CA PRO A 62 -8.14 2.46 -20.45
C PRO A 62 -8.03 2.05 -18.99
N ASP A 63 -7.88 0.75 -18.71
CA ASP A 63 -7.70 0.24 -17.34
C ASP A 63 -6.32 0.63 -16.78
N LEU A 64 -5.29 0.61 -17.63
CA LEU A 64 -3.96 1.07 -17.27
C LEU A 64 -3.98 2.58 -16.95
N ILE A 65 -4.57 3.38 -17.83
CA ILE A 65 -4.72 4.83 -17.65
C ILE A 65 -5.54 5.13 -16.38
N ASN A 66 -6.63 4.40 -16.14
CA ASN A 66 -7.44 4.54 -14.93
C ASN A 66 -6.63 4.25 -13.66
N THR A 67 -5.79 3.21 -13.69
CA THR A 67 -4.88 2.89 -12.56
C THR A 67 -3.92 4.05 -12.29
N PHE A 68 -3.31 4.63 -13.32
CA PHE A 68 -2.44 5.81 -13.16
C PHE A 68 -3.20 6.99 -12.57
N TYR A 69 -4.40 7.29 -13.05
CA TYR A 69 -5.22 8.38 -12.53
C TYR A 69 -5.62 8.17 -11.07
N ILE A 70 -6.04 6.96 -10.69
CA ILE A 70 -6.38 6.63 -9.30
C ILE A 70 -5.15 6.83 -8.40
N VAL A 71 -4.00 6.28 -8.78
CA VAL A 71 -2.77 6.40 -7.99
C VAL A 71 -2.34 7.86 -7.86
N ALA A 72 -2.34 8.62 -8.96
CA ALA A 72 -1.98 10.03 -8.96
C ALA A 72 -2.92 10.85 -8.07
N ALA A 73 -4.23 10.63 -8.19
CA ALA A 73 -5.23 11.29 -7.36
C ALA A 73 -5.06 10.93 -5.87
N THR A 74 -4.86 9.64 -5.55
CA THR A 74 -4.59 9.20 -4.17
C THR A 74 -3.34 9.88 -3.61
N LEU A 75 -2.23 9.91 -4.36
CA LEU A 75 -0.99 10.57 -3.90
C LEU A 75 -1.18 12.07 -3.65
N ALA A 76 -1.94 12.76 -4.51
CA ALA A 76 -2.22 14.18 -4.36
C ALA A 76 -2.91 14.51 -3.02
N PHE A 77 -3.73 13.61 -2.48
CA PHE A 77 -4.37 13.79 -1.17
C PHE A 77 -3.55 13.19 -0.02
N VAL A 78 -2.98 12.01 -0.21
CA VAL A 78 -2.27 11.27 0.85
C VAL A 78 -0.98 11.96 1.26
N LEU A 79 -0.21 12.48 0.30
CA LEU A 79 1.07 13.11 0.62
C LEU A 79 0.90 14.35 1.52
N PRO A 80 0.08 15.37 1.19
CA PRO A 80 -0.07 16.53 2.06
C PRO A 80 -0.67 16.16 3.41
N LEU A 81 -1.66 15.26 3.47
CA LEU A 81 -2.28 14.85 4.73
C LEU A 81 -1.33 14.01 5.59
N GLY A 82 -0.76 12.95 5.04
CA GLY A 82 0.13 12.03 5.76
C GLY A 82 1.45 12.69 6.16
N ALA A 83 2.12 13.37 5.24
CA ALA A 83 3.38 14.06 5.54
C ALA A 83 3.15 15.28 6.44
N GLY A 84 2.07 16.05 6.22
CA GLY A 84 1.71 17.18 7.07
C GLY A 84 1.41 16.74 8.51
N SER A 85 0.63 15.68 8.70
CA SER A 85 0.39 15.09 10.02
C SER A 85 1.69 14.61 10.67
N ALA A 86 2.58 13.95 9.93
CA ALA A 86 3.85 13.47 10.46
C ALA A 86 4.77 14.60 10.92
N ILE A 87 4.91 15.67 10.13
CA ILE A 87 5.71 16.86 10.47
C ILE A 87 5.12 17.53 11.71
N TYR A 88 3.81 17.73 11.76
CA TYR A 88 3.15 18.33 12.91
C TYR A 88 3.37 17.52 14.20
N LEU A 89 3.15 16.20 14.14
CA LEU A 89 3.31 15.33 15.30
C LEU A 89 4.75 15.21 15.77
N THR A 90 5.73 15.30 14.86
CA THR A 90 7.15 15.13 15.20
C THR A 90 7.82 16.42 15.64
N GLU A 91 7.54 17.55 15.00
CA GLU A 91 8.23 18.83 15.25
C GLU A 91 7.44 19.80 16.14
N TYR A 92 6.11 19.80 16.05
CA TYR A 92 5.28 20.86 16.65
C TYR A 92 4.40 20.39 17.81
N ALA A 93 4.04 19.11 17.85
CA ALA A 93 3.14 18.58 18.87
C ALA A 93 3.81 18.51 20.24
N LYS A 94 3.55 19.52 21.09
CA LYS A 94 4.06 19.58 22.46
C LYS A 94 3.33 18.64 23.42
N ASN A 95 2.10 18.21 23.09
CA ASN A 95 1.27 17.38 23.95
C ASN A 95 1.39 15.89 23.60
N LYS A 96 2.13 15.14 24.43
CA LYS A 96 2.34 13.69 24.27
C LYS A 96 1.05 12.87 24.28
N ARG A 97 -0.04 13.34 24.91
CA ARG A 97 -1.33 12.64 24.93
C ARG A 97 -2.02 12.68 23.57
N ILE A 98 -1.96 13.82 22.87
CA ILE A 98 -2.57 13.98 21.54
C ILE A 98 -1.79 13.16 20.51
N VAL A 99 -0.45 13.21 20.59
CA VAL A 99 0.42 12.38 19.75
C VAL A 99 0.11 10.90 19.93
N GLY A 100 0.08 10.41 21.17
CA GLY A 100 -0.22 9.01 21.47
C GLY A 100 -1.62 8.58 21.02
N LEU A 101 -2.63 9.45 21.14
CA LEU A 101 -3.98 9.15 20.66
C LEU A 101 -4.04 9.00 19.13
N ILE A 102 -3.38 9.88 18.39
CA ILE A 102 -3.35 9.81 16.92
C ILE A 102 -2.56 8.60 16.45
N GLU A 103 -1.41 8.32 17.07
CA GLU A 103 -0.60 7.14 16.76
C GLU A 103 -1.38 5.85 17.03
N TYR A 104 -2.11 5.78 18.15
CA TYR A 104 -2.99 4.66 18.47
C TYR A 104 -4.16 4.51 17.48
N ALA A 105 -4.81 5.61 17.09
CA ALA A 105 -5.85 5.58 16.07
C ALA A 105 -5.31 5.09 14.72
N ALA A 106 -4.10 5.51 14.35
CA ALA A 106 -3.41 5.02 13.16
C ALA A 106 -3.06 3.53 13.26
N GLU A 107 -2.72 2.98 14.45
CA GLU A 107 -2.53 1.54 14.65
C GLU A 107 -3.80 0.76 14.39
N ILE A 108 -4.92 1.24 14.92
CA ILE A 108 -6.22 0.62 14.70
C ILE A 108 -6.58 0.66 13.21
N LEU A 109 -6.41 1.80 12.54
CA LEU A 109 -6.66 1.93 11.10
C LEU A 109 -5.79 0.95 10.31
N SER A 110 -4.47 0.93 10.53
CA SER A 110 -3.57 0.00 9.83
C SER A 110 -3.88 -1.48 10.10
N GLY A 111 -4.54 -1.80 11.22
CA GLY A 111 -5.00 -3.15 11.53
C GLY A 111 -6.26 -3.61 10.79
N ILE A 112 -7.00 -2.69 10.15
CA ILE A 112 -8.23 -3.02 9.43
C ILE A 112 -7.87 -3.70 8.08
N PRO A 113 -8.49 -4.85 7.74
CA PRO A 113 -8.30 -5.48 6.45
C PRO A 113 -8.74 -4.59 5.27
N SER A 114 -7.99 -4.62 4.16
CA SER A 114 -8.25 -3.78 2.97
C SER A 114 -9.64 -3.95 2.36
N ILE A 115 -10.23 -5.14 2.48
CA ILE A 115 -11.60 -5.41 1.98
C ILE A 115 -12.66 -4.56 2.71
N ILE A 116 -12.46 -4.31 4.00
CA ILE A 116 -13.36 -3.48 4.80
C ILE A 116 -13.29 -2.03 4.33
N TYR A 117 -12.10 -1.53 4.01
CA TYR A 117 -11.94 -0.20 3.41
C TYR A 117 -12.68 -0.08 2.08
N GLY A 118 -12.58 -1.09 1.21
CA GLY A 118 -13.31 -1.10 -0.06
C GLY A 118 -14.84 -1.03 0.12
N LEU A 119 -15.38 -1.83 1.04
CA LEU A 119 -16.80 -1.86 1.35
C LEU A 119 -17.28 -0.55 2.00
N VAL A 120 -16.62 -0.11 3.06
CA VAL A 120 -16.98 1.12 3.78
C VAL A 120 -16.82 2.35 2.88
N GLY A 121 -15.75 2.40 2.08
CA GLY A 121 -15.52 3.47 1.11
C GLY A 121 -16.62 3.53 0.06
N MET A 122 -17.07 2.39 -0.47
CA MET A 122 -18.20 2.34 -1.40
C MET A 122 -19.49 2.85 -0.74
N LEU A 123 -19.82 2.40 0.47
CA LEU A 123 -21.02 2.85 1.17
C LEU A 123 -20.97 4.36 1.46
N PHE A 124 -19.83 4.86 1.93
CA PHE A 124 -19.68 6.25 2.32
C PHE A 124 -19.57 7.20 1.12
N PHE A 125 -18.66 6.95 0.18
CA PHE A 125 -18.45 7.85 -0.95
C PHE A 125 -19.50 7.67 -2.05
N CYS A 126 -19.81 6.43 -2.42
CA CYS A 126 -20.70 6.19 -3.56
C CYS A 126 -22.18 6.35 -3.16
N GLN A 127 -22.60 5.83 -2.00
CA GLN A 127 -24.01 5.85 -1.59
C GLN A 127 -24.36 7.07 -0.73
N PHE A 128 -23.58 7.37 0.32
CA PHE A 128 -23.89 8.47 1.23
C PHE A 128 -23.58 9.85 0.62
N LEU A 129 -22.42 10.02 -0.02
CA LEU A 129 -22.04 11.27 -0.70
C LEU A 129 -22.56 11.36 -2.15
N ASN A 130 -23.30 10.36 -2.62
CA ASN A 130 -23.87 10.29 -3.98
C ASN A 130 -22.85 10.48 -5.12
N MET A 131 -21.56 10.22 -4.86
CA MET A 131 -20.49 10.40 -5.85
C MET A 131 -20.49 9.32 -6.94
N LYS A 132 -21.43 8.36 -6.87
CA LYS A 132 -21.53 7.14 -7.70
C LYS A 132 -20.21 6.36 -7.68
N THR A 133 -20.11 5.29 -8.46
CA THR A 133 -18.84 4.58 -8.70
C THR A 133 -17.93 5.47 -9.53
N SER A 134 -17.16 6.33 -8.85
CA SER A 134 -16.26 7.30 -9.46
C SER A 134 -14.81 7.06 -9.09
N LEU A 135 -13.91 7.50 -9.98
CA LEU A 135 -12.46 7.45 -9.78
C LEU A 135 -12.04 8.11 -8.46
N LEU A 136 -12.69 9.23 -8.12
CA LEU A 136 -12.40 10.00 -6.92
C LEU A 136 -12.81 9.25 -5.64
N ALA A 137 -13.95 8.56 -5.63
CA ALA A 137 -14.37 7.73 -4.51
C ALA A 137 -13.37 6.59 -4.22
N GLY A 138 -12.87 5.94 -5.28
CA GLY A 138 -11.80 4.95 -5.17
C GLY A 138 -10.50 5.56 -4.66
N ALA A 139 -10.09 6.70 -5.21
CA ALA A 139 -8.86 7.39 -4.83
C ALA A 139 -8.87 7.86 -3.36
N LEU A 140 -10.00 8.36 -2.86
CA LEU A 140 -10.17 8.75 -1.45
C LEU A 140 -10.16 7.54 -0.51
N THR A 141 -10.80 6.44 -0.89
CA THR A 141 -10.81 5.19 -0.11
C THR A 141 -9.39 4.63 0.04
N LEU A 142 -8.66 4.53 -1.07
CA LEU A 142 -7.24 4.16 -1.07
C LEU A 142 -6.40 5.18 -0.29
N GLY A 143 -6.79 6.44 -0.32
CA GLY A 143 -6.13 7.49 0.44
C GLY A 143 -6.22 7.27 1.94
N ILE A 144 -7.43 7.07 2.46
CA ILE A 144 -7.66 6.80 3.89
C ILE A 144 -6.85 5.59 4.37
N MET A 145 -6.79 4.54 3.55
CA MET A 145 -6.01 3.34 3.86
C MET A 145 -4.49 3.61 3.93
N ASN A 146 -3.96 4.47 3.05
CA ASN A 146 -2.52 4.73 2.96
C ASN A 146 -2.02 5.88 3.84
N VAL A 147 -2.89 6.76 4.33
CA VAL A 147 -2.52 7.89 5.23
C VAL A 147 -1.74 7.42 6.46
N PRO A 148 -2.19 6.41 7.25
CA PRO A 148 -1.45 5.93 8.42
C PRO A 148 -0.03 5.46 8.08
N THR A 149 0.10 4.74 6.96
CA THR A 149 1.38 4.22 6.48
C THR A 149 2.33 5.36 6.14
N VAL A 150 1.89 6.33 5.32
CA VAL A 150 2.71 7.48 4.90
C VAL A 150 3.08 8.37 6.09
N MET A 151 2.15 8.57 7.02
CA MET A 151 2.40 9.31 8.24
C MET A 151 3.54 8.65 9.03
N ARG A 152 3.45 7.34 9.30
CA ARG A 152 4.49 6.62 10.07
C ARG A 152 5.84 6.61 9.38
N THR A 153 5.89 6.28 8.09
CA THR A 153 7.15 6.26 7.36
C THR A 153 7.81 7.65 7.36
N THR A 154 7.01 8.71 7.29
CA THR A 154 7.51 10.09 7.38
C THR A 154 7.98 10.42 8.80
N GLN A 155 7.24 10.05 9.84
CA GLN A 155 7.66 10.26 11.24
C GLN A 155 8.98 9.53 11.56
N GLU A 156 9.10 8.27 11.15
CA GLU A 156 10.32 7.47 11.33
C GLU A 156 11.50 8.12 10.60
N SER A 157 11.30 8.52 9.34
CA SER A 157 12.31 9.23 8.55
C SER A 157 12.75 10.53 9.23
N LEU A 158 11.81 11.34 9.73
CA LEU A 158 12.12 12.57 10.45
C LEU A 158 12.90 12.31 11.74
N LYS A 159 12.54 11.27 12.51
CA LYS A 159 13.24 10.87 13.74
C LYS A 159 14.67 10.36 13.49
N THR A 160 14.97 9.79 12.32
CA THR A 160 16.33 9.33 11.97
C THR A 160 17.33 10.47 11.70
N VAL A 161 16.86 11.70 11.45
CA VAL A 161 17.74 12.84 11.19
C VAL A 161 18.31 13.37 12.51
N PRO A 162 19.66 13.35 12.72
CA PRO A 162 20.26 13.85 13.96
C PRO A 162 19.91 15.32 14.23
N GLN A 163 19.42 15.62 15.43
CA GLN A 163 19.04 16.98 15.86
C GLN A 163 20.16 18.04 15.66
N GLY A 164 21.43 17.61 15.64
CA GLY A 164 22.58 18.48 15.41
C GLY A 164 22.60 19.20 14.05
N ARG A 165 21.92 18.69 13.01
CA ARG A 165 21.82 19.40 11.70
C ARG A 165 20.62 20.34 11.59
N ARG A 166 19.68 20.31 12.54
CA ARG A 166 18.44 21.11 12.51
C ARG A 166 18.60 22.53 13.07
N LEU A 167 19.65 22.80 13.86
CA LEU A 167 19.89 24.09 14.53
C LEU A 167 21.15 24.84 14.06
N LEU A 168 21.90 24.31 13.08
CA LEU A 168 23.17 24.90 12.63
C LEU A 168 23.09 26.26 11.89
N PRO A 169 21.93 26.78 11.43
CA PRO A 169 21.89 28.16 10.93
C PRO A 169 21.89 29.22 12.04
N GLN A 170 21.52 28.89 13.30
CA GLN A 170 21.24 29.90 14.33
C GLN A 170 22.34 30.07 15.39
N LYS A 171 23.32 29.16 15.45
CA LYS A 171 24.43 29.22 16.42
C LYS A 171 25.77 29.70 15.86
N ARG A 172 25.82 30.25 14.63
CA ARG A 172 27.08 30.68 14.00
C ARG A 172 27.36 32.20 14.00
N ASN A 173 26.58 33.00 14.74
CA ASN A 173 26.73 34.46 14.83
C ASN A 173 26.73 35.01 16.28
N ILE A 174 27.16 34.23 17.29
CA ILE A 174 27.20 34.69 18.70
C ILE A 174 28.64 34.80 19.24
N TRP A 175 29.66 34.59 18.40
CA TRP A 175 31.08 34.66 18.81
C TRP A 175 32.03 35.25 17.77
N ILE A 176 31.58 36.24 16.99
CA ILE A 176 32.48 37.12 16.22
C ILE A 176 32.07 38.57 16.43
#